data_AF-A0A444ZWT9-F1
#
_entry.id   AF-A0A444ZWT9-F1
#
_cell.length_a   1.000
_cell.length_b   1.000
_cell.length_c   1.000
_cell.angle_alpha   90.00
_cell.angle_beta   90.00
_cell.angle_gamma   90.00
#
_symmetry.space_group_name_H-M   'P 1'
#
loop_
_entity.id
_entity.type
_entity.pdbx_description
1 polymer ?
#
loop_
_entity_poly.entity_id
_entity_poly.type
_entity_poly.pdbx_seq_one_letter_code
_entity_poly.pdbx_strand_id
1 'polypeptide(L)'
;MVKTIRAHNLSLLDDEQCWSVFANHAFFPTESQDRSALKEVGRKIVEKCKGLPLAAQSLGGLLRTKVDISDWEDVLMSEIWEFSEDECRILIGWSSEIIIRRRNELCIYM
;
A
#
# COMPACT_ATOMS: atom_id res chain seq x y z
N MET A 1 -25.39 0.81 23.55
CA MET A 1 -25.31 -0.52 22.91
C MET A 1 -24.15 -0.49 21.92
N VAL A 2 -23.08 -1.24 22.17
CA VAL A 2 -21.95 -1.38 21.24
C VAL A 2 -22.32 -2.48 20.24
N LYS A 3 -22.46 -2.12 18.95
CA LYS A 3 -22.61 -3.11 17.88
C LYS A 3 -21.26 -3.76 17.62
N THR A 4 -21.18 -5.08 17.78
CA THR A 4 -20.01 -5.85 17.34
C THR A 4 -20.10 -6.08 15.84
N ILE A 5 -19.09 -5.62 15.10
CA ILE A 5 -18.91 -5.96 13.69
C ILE A 5 -18.41 -7.39 13.65
N ARG A 6 -19.09 -8.28 12.91
CA ARG A 6 -18.60 -9.66 12.75
C ARG A 6 -17.30 -9.61 11.96
N ALA A 7 -16.24 -10.19 12.53
CA ALA A 7 -15.01 -10.41 11.80
C ALA A 7 -15.31 -11.39 10.66
N HIS A 8 -15.20 -10.91 9.42
CA HIS A 8 -15.24 -11.74 8.25
C HIS A 8 -13.79 -12.07 7.88
N ASN A 9 -13.46 -13.36 7.84
CA ASN A 9 -12.18 -13.80 7.28
C ASN A 9 -12.20 -13.51 5.78
N LEU A 10 -11.56 -12.42 5.39
CA LEU A 10 -11.27 -12.14 3.99
C LEU A 10 -10.31 -13.22 3.52
N SER A 11 -10.71 -13.98 2.50
CA SER A 11 -9.80 -14.90 1.82
C SER A 11 -8.61 -14.11 1.26
N LEU A 12 -7.42 -14.70 1.33
CA LEU A 12 -6.26 -14.16 0.62
C LEU A 12 -6.58 -14.06 -0.87
N LEU A 13 -6.23 -12.94 -1.47
CA LEU A 13 -6.30 -12.72 -2.91
C LEU A 13 -5.05 -13.31 -3.57
N ASP A 14 -5.17 -13.68 -4.84
CA ASP A 14 -3.97 -13.94 -5.64
C ASP A 14 -3.21 -12.63 -5.93
N ASP A 15 -1.97 -12.77 -6.40
CA ASP A 15 -1.09 -11.61 -6.64
C ASP A 15 -1.64 -10.67 -7.71
N GLU A 16 -2.40 -11.16 -8.69
CA GLU A 16 -2.96 -10.33 -9.77
C GLU A 16 -4.17 -9.51 -9.27
N GLN A 17 -4.97 -10.11 -8.40
CA GLN A 17 -6.05 -9.44 -7.68
C GLN A 17 -5.49 -8.38 -6.72
N CYS A 18 -4.45 -8.69 -5.96
CA CYS A 18 -3.74 -7.72 -5.13
C CYS A 18 -3.07 -6.61 -5.96
N TRP A 19 -2.50 -6.95 -7.12
CA TRP A 19 -1.95 -5.98 -8.06
C TRP A 19 -3.02 -5.02 -8.56
N SER A 20 -4.20 -5.52 -8.91
CA SER A 20 -5.33 -4.68 -9.32
C SER A 20 -5.73 -3.69 -8.23
N VAL A 21 -5.81 -4.14 -6.97
CA VAL A 21 -6.09 -3.27 -5.82
C VAL A 21 -4.98 -2.22 -5.65
N PHE A 22 -3.72 -2.64 -5.68
CA PHE A 22 -2.58 -1.75 -5.56
C PHE A 22 -2.57 -0.68 -6.67
N ALA A 23 -2.67 -1.11 -7.93
CA ALA A 23 -2.59 -0.25 -9.10
C ALA A 23 -3.71 0.80 -9.12
N ASN A 24 -4.93 0.41 -8.74
CA ASN A 24 -6.06 1.33 -8.61
C ASN A 24 -5.84 2.43 -7.57
N HIS A 25 -4.99 2.19 -6.56
CA HIS A 25 -4.68 3.17 -5.53
C HIS A 25 -3.38 3.94 -5.81
N ALA A 26 -2.42 3.34 -6.52
CA ALA A 26 -1.11 3.92 -6.82
C ALA A 26 -1.11 4.80 -8.07
N PHE A 27 -1.90 4.47 -9.08
CA PHE A 27 -1.87 5.16 -10.38
C PHE A 27 -3.18 5.90 -10.64
N PHE A 28 -3.08 7.12 -11.18
CA PHE A 28 -4.26 7.83 -11.65
C PHE A 28 -4.62 7.38 -13.07
N PRO A 29 -5.91 7.18 -13.40
CA PRO A 29 -6.33 6.80 -14.75
C PRO A 29 -5.93 7.82 -15.84
N THR A 30 -5.69 9.07 -15.45
CA THR A 30 -5.37 10.20 -16.35
C THR A 30 -3.88 10.41 -16.56
N GLU A 31 -3.01 9.60 -15.94
CA GLU A 31 -1.57 9.75 -16.11
C GLU A 31 -1.11 9.20 -17.47
N SER A 32 -0.60 10.10 -18.31
CA SER A 32 -0.01 9.79 -19.62
C SER A 32 1.49 9.50 -19.56
N GLN A 33 2.12 9.64 -18.39
CA GLN A 33 3.54 9.35 -18.20
C GLN A 33 3.81 7.85 -18.26
N ASP A 34 4.92 7.49 -18.90
CA ASP A 34 5.43 6.12 -18.85
C ASP A 34 5.88 5.80 -17.42
N ARG A 35 5.10 4.94 -16.75
CA ARG A 35 5.35 4.44 -15.40
C ARG A 35 5.70 2.95 -15.40
N SER A 36 6.21 2.43 -16.52
CA SER A 36 6.63 1.02 -16.65
C SER A 36 7.56 0.58 -15.53
N ALA A 37 8.62 1.35 -15.24
CA ALA A 37 9.57 1.03 -14.18
C ALA A 37 8.93 1.01 -12.77
N LEU A 38 8.03 1.96 -12.47
CA LEU A 38 7.28 1.96 -11.21
C LEU A 38 6.35 0.76 -11.09
N LYS A 39 5.75 0.31 -12.20
CA LYS A 39 4.90 -0.88 -12.21
C LYS A 39 5.70 -2.15 -11.90
N GLU A 40 6.91 -2.27 -12.40
CA GLU A 40 7.79 -3.40 -12.10
C GLU A 40 8.14 -3.48 -10.61
N VAL A 41 8.51 -2.35 -9.99
CA VAL A 41 8.77 -2.29 -8.55
C VAL A 41 7.49 -2.54 -7.74
N GLY A 42 6.37 -1.96 -8.18
CA GLY A 42 5.05 -2.16 -7.56
C GLY A 42 4.62 -3.62 -7.50
N ARG A 43 4.92 -4.41 -8.53
CA ARG A 43 4.62 -5.86 -8.53
C ARG A 43 5.40 -6.60 -7.46
N LYS A 44 6.69 -6.29 -7.28
CA LYS A 44 7.52 -6.87 -6.20
C LYS A 44 6.99 -6.48 -4.81
N ILE A 45 6.47 -5.27 -4.65
CA ILE A 45 5.83 -4.82 -3.41
C ILE A 45 4.54 -5.62 -3.13
N VAL A 46 3.76 -5.91 -4.18
CA VAL A 46 2.54 -6.72 -4.08
C VAL A 46 2.83 -8.17 -3.68
N GLU A 47 3.88 -8.78 -4.23
CA GLU A 47 4.31 -10.13 -3.84
C GLU A 47 4.62 -10.20 -2.33
N LYS A 48 5.22 -9.15 -1.77
CA LYS A 48 5.47 -9.05 -0.31
C LYS A 48 4.20 -8.88 0.53
N CYS A 49 3.07 -8.50 -0.08
CA CYS A 49 1.78 -8.39 0.61
C CYS A 49 1.12 -9.75 0.88
N LYS A 50 1.64 -10.86 0.32
CA LYS A 50 1.17 -12.24 0.57
C LYS A 50 -0.35 -12.40 0.43
N GLY A 51 -0.95 -11.77 -0.58
CA GLY A 51 -2.39 -11.85 -0.84
C GLY A 51 -3.29 -11.01 0.08
N LEU A 52 -2.74 -10.07 0.86
CA LEU A 52 -3.52 -9.19 1.73
C LEU A 52 -4.00 -7.93 0.98
N PRO A 53 -5.31 -7.80 0.67
CA PRO A 53 -5.82 -6.65 -0.07
C PRO A 53 -5.60 -5.32 0.64
N LEU A 54 -5.71 -5.30 1.97
CA LEU A 54 -5.57 -4.08 2.75
C LEU A 54 -4.11 -3.59 2.80
N ALA A 55 -3.13 -4.49 2.72
CA ALA A 55 -1.72 -4.12 2.59
C ALA A 55 -1.44 -3.49 1.22
N ALA A 56 -1.91 -4.15 0.16
CA ALA A 56 -1.81 -3.66 -1.22
C ALA A 56 -2.46 -2.27 -1.38
N GLN A 57 -3.65 -2.07 -0.82
CA GLN A 57 -4.35 -0.78 -0.83
C GLN A 57 -3.55 0.31 -0.10
N SER A 58 -3.03 0.01 1.10
CA SER A 58 -2.31 0.98 1.92
C SER A 58 -1.03 1.45 1.25
N LEU A 59 -0.27 0.53 0.67
CA LEU A 59 0.97 0.82 -0.02
C LEU A 59 0.74 1.54 -1.34
N GLY A 60 -0.29 1.15 -2.11
CA GLY A 60 -0.69 1.89 -3.30
C GLY A 60 -1.03 3.33 -2.97
N GLY A 61 -1.80 3.57 -1.91
CA GLY A 61 -2.13 4.91 -1.43
C GLY A 61 -0.94 5.70 -0.86
N LEU A 62 0.08 5.03 -0.30
CA LEU A 62 1.35 5.67 0.09
C LEU A 62 2.13 6.14 -1.14
N LEU A 63 2.26 5.28 -2.14
CA LEU A 63 3.13 5.48 -3.30
C LEU A 63 2.50 6.35 -4.39
N ARG A 64 1.19 6.60 -4.31
CA ARG A 64 0.44 7.42 -5.27
C ARG A 64 1.08 8.77 -5.61
N THR A 65 1.65 9.44 -4.62
CA THR A 65 2.27 10.77 -4.80
C THR A 65 3.77 10.69 -5.11
N LYS A 66 4.34 9.48 -5.23
CA LYS A 66 5.77 9.24 -5.43
C LYS A 66 6.04 8.95 -6.90
N VAL A 67 6.74 9.86 -7.56
CA VAL A 67 7.10 9.76 -8.99
C VAL A 67 8.47 9.11 -9.18
N ASP A 68 9.37 9.26 -8.21
CA ASP A 68 10.71 8.68 -8.27
C ASP A 68 10.66 7.18 -7.97
N ILE A 69 11.42 6.40 -8.73
CA ILE A 69 11.56 4.97 -8.51
C ILE A 69 12.29 4.67 -7.20
N SER A 70 13.21 5.53 -6.76
CA SER A 70 13.95 5.32 -5.52
C SER A 70 13.02 5.27 -4.31
N ASP A 71 11.98 6.12 -4.28
CA ASP A 71 10.96 6.11 -3.23
C ASP A 71 10.22 4.75 -3.15
N TRP A 72 10.07 4.06 -4.29
CA TRP A 72 9.42 2.74 -4.35
C TRP A 72 10.38 1.62 -3.96
N GLU A 73 11.65 1.72 -4.37
CA GLU A 73 12.71 0.79 -3.98
C GLU A 73 12.97 0.84 -2.46
N ASP A 74 12.94 2.03 -1.87
CA ASP A 74 13.07 2.23 -0.42
C ASP A 74 11.96 1.49 0.34
N VAL A 75 10.71 1.58 -0.14
CA VAL A 75 9.59 0.82 0.44
C VAL A 75 9.78 -0.68 0.23
N LEU A 76 10.27 -1.11 -0.93
CA LEU A 76 10.52 -2.53 -1.22
C LEU A 76 11.60 -3.14 -0.31
N MET A 77 12.65 -2.36 0.00
CA MET A 77 13.78 -2.78 0.84
C MET A 77 13.57 -2.51 2.34
N SER A 78 12.50 -1.81 2.70
CA SER A 78 12.24 -1.41 4.08
C SER A 78 12.06 -2.61 5.03
N GLU A 79 12.52 -2.45 6.27
CA GLU A 79 12.35 -3.44 7.35
C GLU A 79 10.87 -3.65 7.76
N ILE A 80 9.92 -2.86 7.23
CA ILE A 80 8.47 -3.08 7.40
C ILE A 80 7.99 -4.44 6.90
N TRP A 81 8.83 -5.22 6.23
CA TRP A 81 8.51 -6.57 5.77
C TRP A 81 8.94 -7.67 6.74
N GLU A 82 9.72 -7.35 7.77
CA GLU A 82 10.23 -8.29 8.77
C GLU A 82 9.22 -8.62 9.88
N PHE A 83 7.93 -8.71 9.54
CA PHE A 83 6.90 -9.14 10.48
C PHE A 83 6.76 -10.67 10.46
N SER A 84 6.63 -11.28 11.65
CA SER A 84 6.32 -12.70 11.80
C SER A 84 4.92 -13.03 11.24
N GLU A 85 4.71 -14.29 10.85
CA GLU A 85 3.48 -14.77 10.19
C GLU A 85 2.19 -14.51 11.01
N ASP A 86 2.32 -14.19 12.30
CA ASP A 86 1.22 -13.93 13.22
C ASP A 86 0.78 -12.45 13.30
N GLU A 87 1.54 -11.50 12.74
CA GLU A 87 1.31 -10.06 12.89
C GLU A 87 1.09 -9.31 11.58
N CYS A 88 0.25 -9.83 10.69
CA CYS A 88 -0.36 -8.98 9.64
C CYS A 88 -1.49 -8.09 10.19
N ARG A 89 -1.19 -7.35 11.27
CA ARG A 89 -1.94 -6.17 11.69
C ARG A 89 -1.35 -4.98 10.97
N ILE A 90 -1.82 -4.79 9.75
CA ILE A 90 -1.61 -3.59 8.94
C ILE A 90 -1.78 -2.37 9.87
N LEU A 91 -0.67 -1.64 10.09
CA LEU A 91 -0.54 -0.34 10.78
C LEU A 91 -0.32 -0.32 12.31
N ILE A 92 0.83 -0.80 12.82
CA ILE A 92 1.34 -0.28 14.11
C ILE A 92 2.85 0.04 14.15
N GLY A 93 3.51 0.14 12.99
CA GLY A 93 4.92 0.54 12.87
C GLY A 93 5.17 1.86 12.13
N TRP A 94 4.13 2.60 11.75
CA TRP A 94 4.27 3.89 11.03
C TRP A 94 4.36 5.08 11.99
N SER A 95 4.54 4.79 13.29
CA SER A 95 4.58 5.78 14.36
C SER A 95 5.98 6.37 14.51
N SER A 96 6.35 7.27 13.61
CA SER A 96 6.84 8.63 13.97
C SER A 96 7.48 9.40 12.82
N GLU A 97 7.98 8.76 11.76
CA GLU A 97 8.82 9.49 10.78
C GLU A 97 8.19 9.71 9.39
N ILE A 98 7.27 8.86 8.92
CA ILE A 98 6.65 9.02 7.59
C ILE A 98 5.39 9.90 7.64
N ILE A 99 4.68 9.94 8.77
CA ILE A 99 3.45 10.76 8.93
C ILE A 99 3.75 12.27 8.93
N ILE A 100 4.99 12.69 9.24
CA ILE A 100 5.34 14.12 9.27
C ILE A 100 5.34 14.75 7.85
N ARG A 101 5.48 13.96 6.78
CA ARG A 101 5.26 14.44 5.39
C ARG A 101 3.80 14.45 4.93
N ARG A 102 2.87 13.85 5.70
CA ARG A 102 1.43 13.84 5.39
C ARG A 102 0.63 14.92 6.12
N ARG A 103 1.26 15.80 6.89
CA ARG A 103 0.56 16.84 7.67
C ARG A 103 0.51 18.22 7.00
N ASN A 104 0.56 18.28 5.67
CA ASN A 104 0.31 19.56 4.97
C ASN A 104 -0.45 19.50 3.65
N GLU A 105 -1.28 18.48 3.39
CA GLU A 105 -2.37 18.58 2.40
C GLU A 105 -3.64 17.92 2.96
N LEU A 106 -4.17 18.52 4.02
CA LEU A 106 -5.59 18.47 4.36
C LEU A 106 -6.37 19.26 3.29
N CYS A 107 -6.63 18.64 2.14
CA CYS A 107 -7.67 19.07 1.20
C CYS A 107 -8.37 17.84 0.60
N ILE A 108 -8.89 16.97 1.46
CA ILE A 108 -10.11 16.22 1.15
C ILE A 108 -11.28 17.10 1.59
N TYR A 109 -11.68 18.03 0.72
CA TYR A 109 -13.03 18.61 0.69
C TYR A 109 -13.39 18.94 -0.76
N MET A 110 -14.38 18.19 -1.27
CA MET A 110 -15.04 18.19 -2.59
C MET A 110 -14.30 17.53 -3.75
#